data_AF-A0A8H9MKA7-F1
#
_entry.id   AF-A0A8H9MKA7-F1
#
_cell.length_a   1.000
_cell.length_b   1.000
_cell.length_c   1.000
_cell.angle_alpha   90.00
_cell.angle_beta   90.00
_cell.angle_gamma   90.00
#
_symmetry.space_group_name_H-M   'P 1'
#
loop_
_entity.id
_entity.type
_entity.pdbx_description
1 polymer ?
#
loop_
_entity_poly.entity_id
_entity_poly.type
_entity_poly.pdbx_seq_one_letter_code
_entity_poly.pdbx_strand_id
1 'polypeptide(L)'
;MSIDPSVFESTQDEILQAVRENSIRRGLFFLRSLTSMSVDNIITAIEKVSSNFDMEQWRIAADSEGIEQSALDILDAHVPRIPYPYYFCLSADIVKDPTLILYYRNVAMVSNKVMNNIGLTTVEHESGSPISHDKALRIAQHLNRTVSGLVSESNLHGPRRHLELMYSNIGASLDGSWRNEVGRLAYSSIVTPVIAHLHHVGKLQGFEYKLKGNLLLGGDEDADSSETIFEVAEGLDEQELSTLLLRLEEERVVYRAVNLKNGNQVLLNRQITWYSADKKFKIGPDLLTQTTSSSIPWVAELKGGADPAGSDEHWKTATQSFNRIREAADATGRPQPMLTFIATILVTRVAQEIALAIDRGELTSVYNLTKIENDPRLQGEFLDDLVKYFETP
;
A
#
# COMPACT_ATOMS: atom_id res chain seq x y z
N MET A 1 25.28 -16.55 -25.99
CA MET A 1 26.36 -16.12 -25.07
C MET A 1 25.68 -15.97 -23.74
N SER A 2 26.11 -16.70 -22.70
CA SER A 2 25.41 -16.67 -21.41
C SER A 2 25.53 -15.29 -20.79
N ILE A 3 24.42 -14.73 -20.30
CA ILE A 3 24.42 -13.41 -19.66
C ILE A 3 25.13 -13.50 -18.31
N ASP A 4 26.06 -12.58 -18.06
CA ASP A 4 26.75 -12.46 -16.77
C ASP A 4 25.78 -11.88 -15.71
N PRO A 5 25.44 -12.64 -14.65
CA PRO A 5 24.53 -12.18 -13.59
C PRO A 5 25.02 -10.93 -12.86
N SER A 6 26.34 -10.69 -12.84
CA SER A 6 26.94 -9.55 -12.12
C SER A 6 26.50 -8.18 -12.67
N VAL A 7 25.98 -8.14 -13.90
CA VAL A 7 25.46 -6.94 -14.55
C VAL A 7 24.25 -6.38 -13.79
N PHE A 8 23.43 -7.23 -13.17
CA PHE A 8 22.22 -6.82 -12.46
C PHE A 8 22.15 -7.31 -11.01
N GLU A 9 23.05 -8.19 -10.56
CA GLU A 9 23.18 -8.58 -9.15
C GLU A 9 23.53 -7.39 -8.26
N SER A 10 22.75 -7.18 -7.20
CA SER A 10 23.04 -6.13 -6.22
C SER A 10 24.33 -6.44 -5.47
N THR A 11 25.22 -5.44 -5.38
CA THR A 11 26.38 -5.52 -4.49
C THR A 11 25.95 -5.42 -3.02
N GLN A 12 26.83 -5.82 -2.10
CA GLN A 12 26.54 -5.68 -0.68
C GLN A 12 26.26 -4.22 -0.27
N ASP A 13 27.00 -3.27 -0.85
CA ASP A 13 26.82 -1.84 -0.56
C ASP A 13 25.48 -1.31 -1.09
N GLU A 14 25.06 -1.75 -2.30
CA GLU A 14 23.75 -1.42 -2.86
C GLU A 14 22.61 -1.99 -1.99
N ILE A 15 22.75 -3.23 -1.49
CA ILE A 15 21.78 -3.83 -0.56
C ILE A 15 21.69 -3.00 0.73
N LEU A 16 22.83 -2.68 1.34
CA LEU A 16 22.87 -1.90 2.58
C LEU A 16 22.27 -0.51 2.40
N GLN A 17 22.56 0.14 1.27
CA GLN A 17 21.97 1.43 0.91
C GLN A 17 20.45 1.34 0.79
N ALA A 18 19.95 0.41 -0.03
CA ALA A 18 18.52 0.23 -0.26
C ALA A 18 17.75 -0.12 1.02
N VAL A 19 18.32 -0.98 1.88
CA VAL A 19 17.74 -1.31 3.20
C VAL A 19 17.66 -0.07 4.09
N ARG A 20 18.74 0.74 4.15
CA ARG A 20 18.77 1.97 4.95
C ARG A 20 17.74 2.98 4.46
N GLU A 21 17.68 3.24 3.17
CA GLU A 21 16.74 4.20 2.57
C GLU A 21 15.29 3.77 2.77
N ASN A 22 14.99 2.49 2.53
CA ASN A 22 13.66 1.93 2.79
C ASN A 22 13.28 2.03 4.28
N SER A 23 14.23 1.80 5.20
CA SER A 23 13.99 1.94 6.64
C SER A 23 13.70 3.38 7.05
N ILE A 24 14.43 4.36 6.50
CA ILE A 24 14.17 5.78 6.73
C ILE A 24 12.79 6.17 6.19
N ARG A 25 12.47 5.79 4.94
CA ARG A 25 11.17 6.08 4.32
C ARG A 25 10.02 5.44 5.13
N ARG A 26 10.19 4.20 5.61
CA ARG A 26 9.23 3.52 6.50
C ARG A 26 9.02 4.28 7.81
N GLY A 27 10.11 4.67 8.47
CA GLY A 27 10.05 5.42 9.72
C GLY A 27 9.34 6.77 9.55
N LEU A 28 9.68 7.51 8.49
CA LEU A 28 9.01 8.78 8.15
C LEU A 28 7.52 8.59 7.84
N PHE A 29 7.16 7.53 7.10
CA PHE A 29 5.76 7.18 6.85
C PHE A 29 5.01 6.96 8.16
N PHE A 30 5.53 6.10 9.05
CA PHE A 30 4.90 5.81 10.34
C PHE A 30 4.74 7.07 11.20
N LEU A 31 5.79 7.91 11.31
CA LEU A 31 5.73 9.15 12.09
C LEU A 31 4.69 10.12 11.55
N ARG A 32 4.61 10.29 10.22
CA ARG A 32 3.62 11.16 9.58
C ARG A 32 2.20 10.63 9.78
N SER A 33 1.98 9.32 9.62
CA SER A 33 0.67 8.69 9.82
C SER A 33 0.20 8.76 11.28
N LEU A 34 1.09 8.54 12.25
CA LEU A 34 0.75 8.70 13.66
C LEU A 34 0.39 10.15 14.01
N THR A 35 1.12 11.11 13.42
CA THR A 35 0.82 12.54 13.58
C THR A 35 -0.55 12.89 13.01
N SER A 36 -0.89 12.39 11.82
CA SER A 36 -2.18 12.68 11.17
C SER A 36 -3.37 12.08 11.93
N MET A 37 -3.18 10.95 12.63
CA MET A 37 -4.23 10.30 13.42
C MET A 37 -4.53 11.03 14.75
N SER A 38 -3.73 12.03 15.15
CA SER A 38 -3.91 12.75 16.42
C SER A 38 -4.02 11.81 17.65
N VAL A 39 -3.27 10.70 17.65
CA VAL A 39 -3.38 9.64 18.67
C VAL A 39 -3.21 10.18 20.09
N ASP A 40 -2.31 11.14 20.30
CA ASP A 40 -2.06 11.76 21.60
C ASP A 40 -3.28 12.51 22.15
N ASN A 41 -4.05 13.17 21.29
CA ASN A 41 -5.30 13.85 21.69
C ASN A 41 -6.35 12.82 22.13
N ILE A 42 -6.45 11.70 21.42
CA ILE A 42 -7.38 10.62 21.75
C ILE A 42 -7.01 9.97 23.08
N ILE A 43 -5.72 9.67 23.31
CA ILE A 43 -5.23 9.14 24.60
C ILE A 43 -5.57 10.12 25.72
N THR A 44 -5.31 11.41 25.54
CA THR A 44 -5.62 12.45 26.54
C THR A 44 -7.12 12.49 26.85
N ALA A 45 -7.98 12.33 25.84
CA ALA A 45 -9.42 12.24 26.02
C ALA A 45 -9.82 11.01 26.85
N ILE A 46 -9.24 9.84 26.55
CA ILE A 46 -9.46 8.60 27.31
C ILE A 46 -8.99 8.72 28.75
N GLU A 47 -7.83 9.34 29.01
CA GLU A 47 -7.32 9.58 30.37
C GLU A 47 -8.28 10.47 31.17
N LYS A 48 -8.82 11.52 30.56
CA LYS A 48 -9.80 12.43 31.18
C LYS A 48 -11.13 11.73 31.51
N VAL A 49 -11.59 10.84 30.65
CA VAL A 49 -12.78 10.01 30.92
C VAL A 49 -12.47 9.04 32.07
N SER A 50 -11.31 8.40 32.02
CA SER A 50 -10.85 7.40 33.00
C SER A 50 -10.63 7.98 34.40
N SER A 51 -10.32 9.27 34.53
CA SER A 51 -10.18 9.91 35.85
C SER A 51 -11.51 10.23 36.54
N ASN A 52 -12.63 10.26 35.79
CA ASN A 52 -13.92 10.77 36.29
C ASN A 52 -15.11 9.83 36.04
N PHE A 53 -14.86 8.58 35.62
CA PHE A 53 -15.95 7.65 35.31
C PHE A 53 -16.64 7.12 36.57
N ASP A 54 -17.94 6.85 36.44
CA ASP A 54 -18.78 6.26 37.49
C ASP A 54 -18.91 4.74 37.25
N MET A 55 -18.32 3.94 38.14
CA MET A 55 -18.32 2.49 38.02
C MET A 55 -19.72 1.87 38.07
N GLU A 56 -20.64 2.44 38.85
CA GLU A 56 -22.00 1.92 38.98
C GLU A 56 -22.78 2.15 37.68
N GLN A 57 -22.67 3.35 37.11
CA GLN A 57 -23.29 3.66 35.81
C GLN A 57 -22.79 2.74 34.70
N TRP A 58 -21.47 2.48 34.65
CA TRP A 58 -20.90 1.56 33.66
C TRP A 58 -21.39 0.13 33.84
N ARG A 59 -21.50 -0.37 35.08
CA ARG A 59 -22.03 -1.71 35.35
C ARG A 59 -23.51 -1.84 34.99
N ILE A 60 -24.29 -0.78 35.17
CA ILE A 60 -25.70 -0.73 34.73
C ILE A 60 -25.80 -0.78 33.20
N ALA A 61 -24.93 -0.04 32.49
CA ALA A 61 -24.94 0.03 31.03
C ALA A 61 -24.36 -1.22 30.34
N ALA A 62 -23.53 -2.00 31.06
CA ALA A 62 -22.67 -3.05 30.51
C ALA A 62 -23.39 -4.01 29.54
N ASP A 63 -24.52 -4.59 29.93
CA ASP A 63 -25.25 -5.56 29.10
C ASP A 63 -25.71 -4.95 27.77
N SER A 64 -26.30 -3.75 27.83
CA SER A 64 -26.77 -3.04 26.64
C SER A 64 -25.63 -2.61 25.71
N GLU A 65 -24.45 -2.36 26.27
CA GLU A 65 -23.24 -1.95 25.53
C GLU A 65 -22.37 -3.15 25.13
N GLY A 66 -22.77 -4.39 25.45
CA GLY A 66 -22.04 -5.60 25.10
C GLY A 66 -20.77 -5.83 25.92
N ILE A 67 -20.70 -5.32 27.14
CA ILE A 67 -19.61 -5.53 28.09
C ILE A 67 -19.98 -6.67 29.03
N GLU A 68 -19.11 -7.68 29.17
CA GLU A 68 -19.35 -8.77 30.11
C GLU A 68 -18.97 -8.36 31.54
N GLN A 69 -19.85 -8.64 32.50
CA GLN A 69 -19.62 -8.31 33.92
C GLN A 69 -18.36 -8.99 34.47
N SER A 70 -18.09 -10.23 34.06
CA SER A 70 -16.88 -10.98 34.41
C SER A 70 -15.60 -10.24 34.01
N ALA A 71 -15.61 -9.57 32.86
CA ALA A 71 -14.46 -8.78 32.42
C ALA A 71 -14.26 -7.54 33.29
N LEU A 72 -15.34 -6.87 33.70
CA LEU A 72 -15.27 -5.77 34.68
C LEU A 72 -14.74 -6.24 36.04
N ASP A 73 -15.14 -7.43 36.49
CA ASP A 73 -14.67 -8.01 37.74
C ASP A 73 -13.15 -8.26 37.73
N ILE A 74 -12.59 -8.67 36.58
CA ILE A 74 -11.14 -8.83 36.40
C ILE A 74 -10.42 -7.48 36.52
N LEU A 75 -10.94 -6.42 35.89
CA LEU A 75 -10.36 -5.07 35.99
C LEU A 75 -10.44 -4.51 37.42
N ASP A 76 -11.53 -4.79 38.12
CA ASP A 76 -11.76 -4.39 39.51
C ASP A 76 -10.82 -5.09 40.50
N ALA A 77 -10.45 -6.34 40.22
CA ALA A 77 -9.58 -7.16 41.04
C ALA A 77 -8.08 -6.80 40.91
N HIS A 78 -7.69 -6.08 39.86
CA HIS A 78 -6.31 -5.63 39.68
C HIS A 78 -5.90 -4.59 40.74
N VAL A 79 -4.62 -4.57 41.12
CA VAL A 79 -4.05 -3.60 42.06
C VAL A 79 -2.88 -2.86 41.41
N PRO A 80 -2.98 -1.55 41.14
CA PRO A 80 -4.15 -0.69 41.32
C PRO A 80 -5.29 -1.05 40.37
N ARG A 81 -6.55 -0.74 40.74
CA ARG A 81 -7.72 -1.00 39.90
C ARG A 81 -7.55 -0.38 38.51
N ILE A 82 -7.99 -1.10 37.48
CA ILE A 82 -7.90 -0.61 36.12
C ILE A 82 -9.23 0.08 35.72
N PRO A 83 -9.19 1.34 35.26
CA PRO A 83 -10.38 2.02 34.74
C PRO A 83 -11.02 1.30 33.55
N TYR A 84 -12.36 1.16 33.55
CA TYR A 84 -13.10 0.55 32.45
C TYR A 84 -12.91 1.27 31.10
N PRO A 85 -12.87 2.62 31.03
CA PRO A 85 -12.70 3.33 29.77
C PRO A 85 -11.35 3.08 29.07
N TYR A 86 -10.40 2.42 29.70
CA TYR A 86 -9.20 1.97 29.01
C TYR A 86 -9.46 0.83 28.02
N TYR A 87 -10.51 0.04 28.23
CA TYR A 87 -10.81 -1.16 27.45
C TYR A 87 -12.17 -1.10 26.75
N PHE A 88 -13.15 -0.49 27.40
CA PHE A 88 -14.53 -0.52 26.97
C PHE A 88 -15.01 0.87 26.60
N CYS A 89 -15.97 0.92 25.68
CA CYS A 89 -16.58 2.16 25.21
C CYS A 89 -18.09 2.15 25.41
N LEU A 90 -18.69 3.32 25.59
CA LEU A 90 -20.14 3.47 25.56
C LEU A 90 -20.56 4.08 24.22
N SER A 91 -21.64 3.57 23.65
CA SER A 91 -22.20 4.07 22.40
C SER A 91 -22.51 5.58 22.44
N ALA A 92 -22.98 6.08 23.58
CA ALA A 92 -23.27 7.49 23.79
C ALA A 92 -22.01 8.39 23.71
N ASP A 93 -20.85 7.87 24.11
CA ASP A 93 -19.59 8.62 24.04
C ASP A 93 -19.01 8.59 22.62
N ILE A 94 -19.18 7.48 21.90
CA ILE A 94 -18.87 7.41 20.45
C ILE A 94 -19.72 8.39 19.65
N VAL A 95 -21.00 8.57 19.98
CA VAL A 95 -21.86 9.56 19.30
C VAL A 95 -21.37 10.99 19.54
N LYS A 96 -20.90 11.31 20.75
CA LYS A 96 -20.37 12.64 21.10
C LYS A 96 -19.02 12.90 20.44
N ASP A 97 -18.16 11.89 20.42
CA ASP A 97 -16.82 11.95 19.85
C ASP A 97 -16.52 10.65 19.06
N PRO A 98 -16.82 10.64 17.75
CA PRO A 98 -16.59 9.47 16.90
C PRO A 98 -15.11 9.09 16.76
N THR A 99 -14.18 10.01 17.03
CA THR A 99 -12.74 9.75 16.91
C THR A 99 -12.25 8.69 17.91
N LEU A 100 -12.98 8.52 19.03
CA LEU A 100 -12.72 7.47 20.02
C LEU A 100 -12.74 6.06 19.44
N ILE A 101 -13.45 5.84 18.32
CA ILE A 101 -13.48 4.55 17.62
C ILE A 101 -12.06 4.10 17.26
N LEU A 102 -11.17 5.02 16.87
CA LEU A 102 -9.78 4.69 16.52
C LEU A 102 -9.09 4.00 17.70
N TYR A 103 -9.25 4.53 18.91
CA TYR A 103 -8.65 3.96 20.10
C TYR A 103 -9.25 2.58 20.41
N TYR A 104 -10.58 2.50 20.59
CA TYR A 104 -11.22 1.26 21.05
C TYR A 104 -11.14 0.13 20.03
N ARG A 105 -11.20 0.43 18.72
CA ARG A 105 -11.02 -0.57 17.68
C ARG A 105 -9.62 -1.20 17.74
N ASN A 106 -8.61 -0.38 17.99
CA ASN A 106 -7.23 -0.85 18.09
C ASN A 106 -6.97 -1.61 19.40
N VAL A 107 -7.58 -1.20 20.51
CA VAL A 107 -7.57 -1.99 21.77
C VAL A 107 -8.24 -3.35 21.58
N ALA A 108 -9.33 -3.41 20.81
CA ALA A 108 -10.03 -4.64 20.46
C ALA A 108 -9.26 -5.52 19.44
N MET A 109 -8.10 -5.09 18.94
CA MET A 109 -7.29 -5.82 17.95
C MET A 109 -8.05 -6.10 16.64
N VAL A 110 -8.96 -5.21 16.23
CA VAL A 110 -9.74 -5.35 14.99
C VAL A 110 -9.23 -4.36 13.94
N SER A 111 -9.03 -4.81 12.69
CA SER A 111 -8.61 -3.93 11.60
C SER A 111 -9.80 -3.25 10.90
N ASN A 112 -9.58 -2.10 10.26
CA ASN A 112 -10.60 -1.44 9.44
C ASN A 112 -11.14 -2.37 8.33
N LYS A 113 -10.27 -3.23 7.75
CA LYS A 113 -10.67 -4.22 6.74
C LYS A 113 -11.68 -5.23 7.28
N VAL A 114 -11.49 -5.71 8.51
CA VAL A 114 -12.45 -6.61 9.16
C VAL A 114 -13.76 -5.88 9.42
N MET A 115 -13.70 -4.68 10.00
CA MET A 115 -14.87 -3.84 10.28
C MET A 115 -15.71 -3.57 9.01
N ASN A 116 -15.07 -3.23 7.89
CA ASN A 116 -15.77 -3.06 6.61
C ASN A 116 -16.44 -4.35 6.13
N ASN A 117 -15.76 -5.50 6.20
CA ASN A 117 -16.28 -6.77 5.73
C ASN A 117 -17.49 -7.28 6.53
N ILE A 118 -17.62 -6.88 7.80
CA ILE A 118 -18.77 -7.20 8.65
C ILE A 118 -19.86 -6.12 8.63
N GLY A 119 -19.74 -5.11 7.77
CA GLY A 119 -20.73 -4.05 7.62
C GLY A 119 -20.74 -3.03 8.77
N LEU A 120 -19.64 -2.89 9.50
CA LEU A 120 -19.45 -1.93 10.59
C LEU A 120 -18.35 -0.91 10.21
N THR A 121 -18.51 -0.20 9.09
CA THR A 121 -17.47 0.72 8.57
C THR A 121 -17.14 1.82 9.59
N THR A 122 -15.84 2.04 9.87
CA THR A 122 -15.37 2.99 10.90
C THR A 122 -14.51 4.13 10.38
N VAL A 123 -13.90 4.00 9.20
CA VAL A 123 -12.82 4.88 8.70
C VAL A 123 -13.21 6.36 8.73
N GLU A 124 -14.35 6.72 8.13
CA GLU A 124 -14.84 8.11 8.09
C GLU A 124 -15.06 8.70 9.49
N HIS A 125 -15.46 7.88 10.46
CA HIS A 125 -15.78 8.29 11.83
C HIS A 125 -14.53 8.43 12.70
N GLU A 126 -13.49 7.64 12.42
CA GLU A 126 -12.17 7.79 13.05
C GLU A 126 -11.54 9.15 12.71
N SER A 127 -11.92 9.74 11.56
CA SER A 127 -11.58 11.10 11.15
C SER A 127 -12.54 12.18 11.69
N GLY A 128 -13.53 11.81 12.51
CA GLY A 128 -14.47 12.72 13.16
C GLY A 128 -15.83 12.90 12.47
N SER A 129 -16.12 12.14 11.40
CA SER A 129 -17.45 12.22 10.77
C SER A 129 -18.55 11.78 11.75
N PRO A 130 -19.69 12.50 11.83
CA PRO A 130 -20.78 12.14 12.73
C PRO A 130 -21.31 10.72 12.49
N ILE A 131 -21.75 10.06 13.55
CA ILE A 131 -22.25 8.69 13.52
C ILE A 131 -23.66 8.60 14.12
N SER A 132 -24.52 7.74 13.56
CA SER A 132 -25.84 7.49 14.12
C SER A 132 -25.75 6.67 15.39
N HIS A 133 -26.72 6.85 16.29
CA HIS A 133 -26.78 6.09 17.54
C HIS A 133 -26.83 4.57 17.31
N ASP A 134 -27.58 4.09 16.31
CA ASP A 134 -27.65 2.67 15.96
C ASP A 134 -26.29 2.11 15.53
N LYS A 135 -25.58 2.83 14.64
CA LYS A 135 -24.26 2.41 14.16
C LYS A 135 -23.23 2.44 15.29
N ALA A 136 -23.25 3.48 16.13
CA ALA A 136 -22.38 3.60 17.29
C ALA A 136 -22.60 2.46 18.29
N LEU A 137 -23.86 2.11 18.60
CA LEU A 137 -24.19 1.01 19.49
C LEU A 137 -23.71 -0.34 18.94
N ARG A 138 -23.93 -0.60 17.65
CA ARG A 138 -23.46 -1.84 17.00
C ARG A 138 -21.93 -1.96 17.02
N ILE A 139 -21.21 -0.85 16.80
CA ILE A 139 -19.76 -0.81 16.90
C ILE A 139 -19.32 -1.05 18.35
N ALA A 140 -19.88 -0.31 19.33
CA ALA A 140 -19.55 -0.46 20.74
C ALA A 140 -19.73 -1.90 21.20
N GLN A 141 -20.89 -2.51 20.93
CA GLN A 141 -21.18 -3.90 21.28
C GLN A 141 -20.19 -4.88 20.64
N HIS A 142 -19.81 -4.68 19.39
CA HIS A 142 -18.85 -5.57 18.72
C HIS A 142 -17.45 -5.47 19.37
N LEU A 143 -16.97 -4.25 19.57
CA LEU A 143 -15.66 -4.01 20.17
C LEU A 143 -15.62 -4.48 21.63
N ASN A 144 -16.63 -4.13 22.43
CA ASN A 144 -16.72 -4.49 23.84
C ASN A 144 -16.81 -6.00 24.07
N ARG A 145 -17.56 -6.74 23.24
CA ARG A 145 -17.60 -8.22 23.34
C ARG A 145 -16.23 -8.82 23.01
N THR A 146 -15.56 -8.30 21.99
CA THR A 146 -14.21 -8.74 21.61
C THR A 146 -13.23 -8.50 22.76
N VAL A 147 -13.23 -7.29 23.33
CA VAL A 147 -12.37 -6.94 24.46
C VAL A 147 -12.73 -7.73 25.71
N SER A 148 -14.02 -8.00 25.98
CA SER A 148 -14.45 -8.84 27.11
C SER A 148 -13.83 -10.25 27.03
N GLY A 149 -13.80 -10.84 25.83
CA GLY A 149 -13.10 -12.09 25.58
C GLY A 149 -11.58 -11.98 25.83
N LEU A 150 -10.93 -10.93 25.32
CA LEU A 150 -9.50 -10.70 25.55
C LEU A 150 -9.15 -10.53 27.04
N VAL A 151 -9.97 -9.79 27.79
CA VAL A 151 -9.82 -9.60 29.24
C VAL A 151 -9.94 -10.93 29.97
N SER A 152 -10.99 -11.69 29.67
CA SER A 152 -11.31 -12.95 30.35
C SER A 152 -10.29 -14.05 30.10
N GLU A 153 -9.78 -14.16 28.87
CA GLU A 153 -8.84 -15.22 28.48
C GLU A 153 -7.39 -14.94 28.89
N SER A 154 -7.02 -13.67 29.08
CA SER A 154 -5.62 -13.30 29.35
C SER A 154 -5.38 -12.72 30.74
N ASN A 155 -6.44 -12.41 31.51
CA ASN A 155 -6.41 -11.65 32.76
C ASN A 155 -5.71 -10.27 32.65
N LEU A 156 -5.35 -9.83 31.44
CA LEU A 156 -4.67 -8.58 31.08
C LEU A 156 -3.80 -8.00 32.20
N HIS A 157 -2.63 -8.59 32.43
CA HIS A 157 -1.70 -8.10 33.46
C HIS A 157 -1.15 -6.71 33.09
N GLY A 158 -1.44 -5.71 33.92
CA GLY A 158 -0.78 -4.40 33.92
C GLY A 158 -1.65 -3.22 33.45
N PRO A 159 -1.53 -2.04 34.09
CA PRO A 159 -2.44 -0.91 33.89
C PRO A 159 -2.33 -0.23 32.52
N ARG A 160 -1.29 -0.52 31.73
CA ARG A 160 -1.02 0.11 30.42
C ARG A 160 -1.18 -0.83 29.22
N ARG A 161 -1.67 -2.06 29.44
CA ARG A 161 -1.78 -3.07 28.37
C ARG A 161 -2.69 -2.61 27.22
N HIS A 162 -3.68 -1.77 27.49
CA HIS A 162 -4.49 -1.12 26.47
C HIS A 162 -3.68 -0.31 25.45
N LEU A 163 -2.65 0.44 25.87
CA LEU A 163 -1.78 1.21 24.96
C LEU A 163 -0.94 0.26 24.11
N GLU A 164 -0.43 -0.82 24.71
CA GLU A 164 0.37 -1.81 24.00
C GLU A 164 -0.45 -2.52 22.92
N LEU A 165 -1.69 -2.91 23.22
CA LEU A 165 -2.62 -3.47 22.23
C LEU A 165 -2.91 -2.45 21.12
N MET A 166 -3.26 -1.22 21.51
CA MET A 166 -3.57 -0.16 20.57
C MET A 166 -2.41 0.11 19.60
N TYR A 167 -1.21 0.38 20.10
CA TYR A 167 -0.04 0.64 19.24
C TYR A 167 0.37 -0.59 18.44
N SER A 168 0.20 -1.80 18.96
CA SER A 168 0.49 -3.03 18.21
C SER A 168 -0.45 -3.19 17.00
N ASN A 169 -1.74 -2.95 17.17
CA ASN A 169 -2.72 -3.06 16.09
C ASN A 169 -2.62 -1.88 15.08
N ILE A 170 -2.32 -0.67 15.56
CA ILE A 170 -1.97 0.46 14.70
C ILE A 170 -0.72 0.11 13.90
N GLY A 171 0.33 -0.42 14.54
CA GLY A 171 1.57 -0.81 13.89
C GLY A 171 1.35 -1.86 12.78
N ALA A 172 0.51 -2.87 13.03
CA ALA A 172 0.13 -3.85 12.01
C ALA A 172 -0.63 -3.22 10.82
N SER A 173 -1.52 -2.25 11.10
CA SER A 173 -2.27 -1.54 10.06
C SER A 173 -1.35 -0.64 9.23
N LEU A 174 -0.48 0.14 9.88
CA LEU A 174 0.53 0.99 9.24
C LEU A 174 1.51 0.17 8.43
N ASP A 175 1.87 -1.03 8.87
CA ASP A 175 2.73 -1.92 8.09
C ASP A 175 2.05 -2.36 6.78
N GLY A 176 0.75 -2.66 6.82
CA GLY A 176 -0.05 -2.91 5.62
C GLY A 176 -0.05 -1.72 4.67
N SER A 177 -0.32 -0.51 5.18
CA SER A 177 -0.28 0.72 4.37
C SER A 177 1.10 1.00 3.80
N TRP A 178 2.17 0.76 4.57
CA TRP A 178 3.55 0.94 4.12
C TRP A 178 3.90 0.03 2.94
N ARG A 179 3.48 -1.24 2.95
CA ARG A 179 3.70 -2.14 1.81
C ARG A 179 3.06 -1.61 0.52
N ASN A 180 1.87 -1.01 0.63
CA ASN A 180 1.22 -0.35 -0.51
C ASN A 180 1.98 0.91 -0.96
N GLU A 181 2.46 1.71 0.00
CA GLU A 181 3.20 2.94 -0.26
C GLU A 181 4.56 2.67 -0.91
N VAL A 182 5.30 1.64 -0.46
CA VAL A 182 6.55 1.20 -1.11
C VAL A 182 6.31 0.82 -2.57
N GLY A 183 5.23 0.10 -2.84
CA GLY A 183 4.81 -0.19 -4.20
C GLY A 183 4.63 1.09 -5.01
N ARG A 184 3.82 2.04 -4.51
CA ARG A 184 3.59 3.33 -5.17
C ARG A 184 4.90 4.09 -5.43
N LEU A 185 5.79 4.18 -4.45
CA LEU A 185 7.07 4.87 -4.58
C LEU A 185 7.96 4.21 -5.64
N ALA A 186 7.97 2.88 -5.73
CA ALA A 186 8.71 2.18 -6.78
C ALA A 186 8.14 2.49 -8.16
N TYR A 187 6.81 2.54 -8.31
CA TYR A 187 6.19 3.00 -9.56
C TYR A 187 6.62 4.43 -9.91
N SER A 188 6.53 5.38 -8.97
CA SER A 188 6.96 6.76 -9.20
C SER A 188 8.44 6.85 -9.58
N SER A 189 9.32 6.06 -8.97
CA SER A 189 10.76 6.05 -9.28
C SER A 189 11.10 5.65 -10.71
N ILE A 190 10.17 4.96 -11.40
CA ILE A 190 10.32 4.58 -12.80
C ILE A 190 9.51 5.52 -13.70
N VAL A 191 8.25 5.72 -13.37
CA VAL A 191 7.30 6.43 -14.23
C VAL A 191 7.64 7.92 -14.30
N THR A 192 8.05 8.56 -13.20
CA THR A 192 8.41 9.98 -13.20
C THR A 192 9.59 10.28 -14.14
N PRO A 193 10.75 9.59 -14.03
CA PRO A 193 11.85 9.78 -14.98
C PRO A 193 11.49 9.44 -16.43
N VAL A 194 10.66 8.41 -16.63
CA VAL A 194 10.22 7.99 -17.97
C VAL A 194 9.31 9.03 -18.63
N ILE A 195 8.41 9.66 -17.88
CA ILE A 195 7.58 10.76 -18.39
C ILE A 195 8.48 11.92 -18.80
N ALA A 196 9.42 12.32 -17.96
CA ALA A 196 10.38 13.39 -18.27
C ALA A 196 11.21 13.06 -19.52
N HIS A 197 11.70 11.83 -19.64
CA HIS A 197 12.48 11.38 -20.80
C HIS A 197 11.65 11.37 -22.08
N LEU A 198 10.44 10.80 -22.04
CA LEU A 198 9.52 10.78 -23.19
C LEU A 198 9.15 12.19 -23.65
N HIS A 199 9.03 13.15 -22.73
CA HIS A 199 8.82 14.56 -23.06
C HIS A 199 10.05 15.16 -23.74
N HIS A 200 11.23 14.96 -23.15
CA HIS A 200 12.50 15.45 -23.71
C HIS A 200 12.75 14.93 -25.13
N VAL A 201 12.50 13.65 -25.40
CA VAL A 201 12.64 13.06 -26.75
C VAL A 201 11.42 13.31 -27.66
N GLY A 202 10.45 14.11 -27.20
CA GLY A 202 9.31 14.57 -28.00
C GLY A 202 8.23 13.52 -28.29
N LYS A 203 8.20 12.41 -27.55
CA LYS A 203 7.31 11.25 -27.74
C LYS A 203 6.10 11.21 -26.82
N LEU A 204 6.11 11.96 -25.72
CA LEU A 204 5.00 12.04 -24.78
C LEU A 204 3.81 12.83 -25.36
N GLN A 205 2.61 12.26 -25.29
CA GLN A 205 1.35 13.00 -25.53
C GLN A 205 0.80 13.54 -24.20
N GLY A 206 0.79 12.69 -23.17
CA GLY A 206 0.22 13.00 -21.87
C GLY A 206 0.25 11.80 -20.94
N PHE A 207 -0.26 11.95 -19.73
CA PHE A 207 -0.31 10.87 -18.75
C PHE A 207 -1.54 10.97 -17.86
N GLU A 208 -2.00 9.83 -17.38
CA GLU A 208 -3.17 9.71 -16.51
C GLU A 208 -2.73 9.41 -15.08
N TYR A 209 -3.33 10.07 -14.11
CA TYR A 209 -3.02 9.84 -12.70
C TYR A 209 -4.21 10.07 -11.77
N LYS A 210 -4.05 9.61 -10.53
CA LYS A 210 -4.90 9.96 -9.38
C LYS A 210 -4.04 10.52 -8.26
N LEU A 211 -4.64 11.38 -7.46
CA LEU A 211 -4.01 11.89 -6.25
C LEU A 211 -4.57 11.14 -5.05
N LYS A 212 -3.69 10.76 -4.12
CA LYS A 212 -4.07 10.22 -2.81
C LYS A 212 -4.06 11.27 -1.70
N GLY A 213 -3.80 12.53 -2.05
CA GLY A 213 -3.67 13.63 -1.12
C GLY A 213 -2.38 13.55 -0.28
N ASN A 214 -2.27 14.45 0.70
CA ASN A 214 -1.13 14.52 1.58
C ASN A 214 -1.38 13.70 2.85
N LEU A 215 -0.41 12.87 3.25
CA LEU A 215 -0.43 12.11 4.51
C LEU A 215 -0.76 12.96 5.75
N LEU A 216 -0.36 14.23 5.77
CA LEU A 216 -0.57 15.13 6.91
C LEU A 216 -1.97 15.75 6.96
N LEU A 217 -2.72 15.75 5.85
CA LEU A 217 -4.02 16.42 5.73
C LEU A 217 -5.21 15.46 5.82
N GLY A 218 -4.98 14.20 6.20
CA GLY A 218 -6.01 13.24 6.58
C GLY A 218 -6.23 12.11 5.58
N GLY A 219 -6.26 10.88 6.12
CA GLY A 219 -6.88 9.68 5.54
C GLY A 219 -6.27 9.12 4.26
N ASP A 220 -5.59 7.97 4.35
CA ASP A 220 -5.19 7.11 3.22
C ASP A 220 -6.36 6.71 2.28
N GLU A 221 -7.62 6.96 2.69
CA GLU A 221 -8.83 6.48 2.02
C GLU A 221 -9.83 7.59 1.61
N ASP A 222 -9.78 8.81 2.19
CA ASP A 222 -10.75 9.89 1.90
C ASP A 222 -10.25 10.95 0.89
N ALA A 223 -8.94 10.94 0.59
CA ALA A 223 -8.35 11.79 -0.44
C ALA A 223 -8.01 11.01 -1.73
N ASP A 224 -8.59 9.82 -1.94
CA ASP A 224 -8.55 9.17 -3.25
C ASP A 224 -9.48 9.98 -4.18
N SER A 225 -8.90 10.88 -4.98
CA SER A 225 -9.67 11.53 -6.03
C SER A 225 -10.27 10.42 -6.90
N SER A 226 -11.58 10.19 -6.82
CA SER A 226 -12.22 9.11 -7.59
C SER A 226 -11.99 9.32 -9.09
N GLU A 227 -11.83 10.57 -9.49
CA GLU A 227 -11.53 11.01 -10.84
C GLU A 227 -10.08 10.74 -11.24
N THR A 228 -9.92 10.16 -12.43
CA THR A 228 -8.62 10.01 -13.08
C THR A 228 -8.39 11.27 -13.89
N ILE A 229 -7.30 11.98 -13.61
CA ILE A 229 -6.93 13.21 -14.30
C ILE A 229 -6.05 12.83 -15.50
N PHE A 230 -6.34 13.41 -16.66
CA PHE A 230 -5.47 13.33 -17.83
C PHE A 230 -4.71 14.65 -17.98
N GLU A 231 -3.40 14.57 -17.90
CA GLU A 231 -2.50 15.69 -18.16
C GLU A 231 -2.03 15.66 -19.61
N VAL A 232 -2.21 16.77 -20.30
CA VAL A 232 -1.64 16.97 -21.64
C VAL A 232 -0.22 17.48 -21.46
N ALA A 233 0.76 16.75 -21.97
CA ALA A 233 2.16 17.18 -21.91
C ALA A 233 2.52 18.13 -23.07
N GLU A 234 1.74 18.12 -24.14
CA GLU A 234 1.93 19.02 -25.27
C GLU A 234 1.70 20.48 -24.85
N GLY A 235 2.75 21.29 -24.95
CA GLY A 235 2.72 22.71 -24.57
C GLY A 235 3.40 23.02 -23.25
N LEU A 236 3.74 22.02 -22.43
CA LEU A 236 4.60 22.22 -21.25
C LEU A 236 6.07 22.28 -21.69
N ASP A 237 6.82 23.24 -21.16
CA ASP A 237 8.29 23.17 -21.23
C ASP A 237 8.87 22.20 -20.17
N GLU A 238 10.18 21.97 -20.23
CA GLU A 238 10.85 21.03 -19.31
C GLU A 238 10.74 21.45 -17.83
N GLN A 239 10.75 22.76 -17.55
CA GLN A 239 10.69 23.29 -16.19
C GLN A 239 9.26 23.20 -15.63
N GLU A 240 8.26 23.49 -16.46
CA GLU A 240 6.85 23.34 -16.13
C GLU A 240 6.51 21.88 -15.83
N LEU A 241 6.95 20.94 -16.68
CA LEU A 241 6.76 19.52 -16.46
C LEU A 241 7.47 19.05 -15.18
N SER A 242 8.72 19.45 -14.97
CA SER A 242 9.46 19.10 -13.75
C SER A 242 8.76 19.59 -12.49
N THR A 243 8.24 20.83 -12.50
CA THR A 243 7.51 21.41 -11.37
C THR A 243 6.21 20.65 -11.10
N LEU A 244 5.50 20.29 -12.17
CA LEU A 244 4.30 19.48 -12.10
C LEU A 244 4.58 18.12 -11.46
N LEU A 245 5.58 17.39 -11.96
CA LEU A 245 5.92 16.06 -11.44
C LEU A 245 6.30 16.09 -9.96
N LEU A 246 7.05 17.11 -9.52
CA LEU A 246 7.38 17.30 -8.10
C LEU A 246 6.13 17.49 -7.24
N ARG A 247 5.20 18.36 -7.66
CA ARG A 247 3.91 18.56 -6.97
C ARG A 247 3.11 17.26 -6.88
N LEU A 248 3.05 16.50 -7.97
CA LEU A 248 2.33 15.23 -8.02
C LEU A 248 2.92 14.21 -7.02
N GLU A 249 4.24 14.16 -6.89
CA GLU A 249 4.89 13.29 -5.90
C GLU A 249 4.58 13.72 -4.45
N GLU A 250 4.54 15.02 -4.16
CA GLU A 250 4.13 15.57 -2.86
C GLU A 250 2.68 15.22 -2.50
N GLU A 251 1.77 15.27 -3.48
CA GLU A 251 0.35 14.93 -3.36
C GLU A 251 0.06 13.42 -3.50
N ARG A 252 1.11 12.58 -3.43
CA ARG A 252 1.05 11.11 -3.52
C ARG A 252 0.33 10.61 -4.76
N VAL A 253 0.93 10.90 -5.92
CA VAL A 253 0.44 10.43 -7.21
C VAL A 253 0.39 8.90 -7.34
N VAL A 254 -0.66 8.43 -8.01
CA VAL A 254 -0.82 7.08 -8.54
C VAL A 254 -1.05 7.17 -10.05
N TYR A 255 0.00 6.91 -10.82
CA TYR A 255 -0.09 6.89 -12.27
C TYR A 255 -0.95 5.72 -12.77
N ARG A 256 -1.74 5.97 -13.81
CA ARG A 256 -2.68 5.03 -14.42
C ARG A 256 -2.31 4.68 -15.85
N ALA A 257 -1.81 5.65 -16.60
CA ALA A 257 -1.32 5.44 -17.95
C ALA A 257 -0.30 6.50 -18.37
N VAL A 258 0.55 6.15 -19.33
CA VAL A 258 1.37 7.10 -20.10
C VAL A 258 0.99 6.97 -21.57
N ASN A 259 0.65 8.07 -22.22
CA ASN A 259 0.15 8.10 -23.59
C ASN A 259 1.24 8.67 -24.52
N LEU A 260 1.54 7.94 -25.58
CA LEU A 260 2.57 8.31 -26.56
C LEU A 260 1.93 8.94 -27.81
N LYS A 261 2.68 9.81 -28.49
CA LYS A 261 2.22 10.48 -29.72
C LYS A 261 1.95 9.52 -30.89
N ASN A 262 2.56 8.33 -30.89
CA ASN A 262 2.30 7.30 -31.89
C ASN A 262 0.97 6.56 -31.68
N GLY A 263 0.22 6.88 -30.61
CA GLY A 263 -1.04 6.26 -30.25
C GLY A 263 -0.91 5.07 -29.29
N ASN A 264 0.31 4.64 -28.95
CA ASN A 264 0.53 3.61 -27.96
C ASN A 264 0.26 4.14 -26.55
N GLN A 265 -0.20 3.27 -25.66
CA GLN A 265 -0.45 3.57 -24.27
C GLN A 265 0.31 2.58 -23.37
N VAL A 266 0.93 3.07 -22.32
CA VAL A 266 1.48 2.24 -21.26
C VAL A 266 0.50 2.25 -20.10
N LEU A 267 -0.09 1.10 -19.81
CA LEU A 267 -1.02 0.96 -18.70
C LEU A 267 -0.28 0.50 -17.43
N LEU A 268 -0.63 1.11 -16.31
CA LEU A 268 0.03 0.90 -15.02
C LEU A 268 -0.94 0.26 -14.02
N ASN A 269 -0.51 -0.84 -13.40
CA ASN A 269 -1.27 -1.62 -12.43
C ASN A 269 -2.70 -1.93 -12.92
N ARG A 270 -2.81 -2.47 -14.14
CA ARG A 270 -4.09 -2.79 -14.79
C ARG A 270 -4.28 -4.28 -14.93
N GLN A 271 -5.44 -4.76 -14.48
CA GLN A 271 -5.92 -6.11 -14.78
C GLN A 271 -6.53 -6.13 -16.18
N ILE A 272 -6.05 -7.04 -17.02
CA ILE A 272 -6.58 -7.31 -18.36
C ILE A 272 -7.26 -8.67 -18.35
N THR A 273 -8.29 -8.79 -19.18
CA THR A 273 -8.95 -10.06 -19.45
C THR A 273 -8.76 -10.44 -20.91
N TRP A 274 -8.26 -11.64 -21.15
CA TRP A 274 -8.31 -12.29 -22.45
C TRP A 274 -9.33 -13.43 -22.44
N TYR A 275 -9.94 -13.66 -23.60
CA TYR A 275 -10.97 -14.67 -23.79
C TYR A 275 -10.50 -15.67 -24.84
N SER A 276 -10.61 -16.95 -24.50
CA SER A 276 -10.63 -18.05 -25.46
C SER A 276 -12.08 -18.51 -25.64
N ALA A 277 -12.34 -19.47 -26.53
CA ALA A 277 -13.68 -20.02 -26.75
C ALA A 277 -14.37 -20.48 -25.46
N ASP A 278 -13.60 -21.09 -24.53
CA ASP A 278 -14.16 -21.79 -23.37
C ASP A 278 -13.69 -21.23 -22.02
N LYS A 279 -12.72 -20.31 -22.01
CA LYS A 279 -12.05 -19.86 -20.78
C LYS A 279 -11.71 -18.38 -20.80
N LYS A 280 -11.94 -17.75 -19.64
CA LYS A 280 -11.51 -16.39 -19.30
C LYS A 280 -10.17 -16.43 -18.59
N PHE A 281 -9.20 -15.65 -19.07
CA PHE A 281 -7.89 -15.47 -18.45
C PHE A 281 -7.78 -14.05 -17.89
N LYS A 282 -7.49 -13.93 -16.59
CA LYS A 282 -7.22 -12.64 -15.95
C LYS A 282 -5.72 -12.53 -15.71
N ILE A 283 -5.10 -11.51 -16.27
CA ILE A 283 -3.69 -11.17 -16.10
C ILE A 283 -3.58 -9.77 -15.52
N GLY A 284 -2.59 -9.51 -14.68
CA GLY A 284 -2.43 -8.21 -14.02
C GLY A 284 -0.96 -7.86 -13.87
N PRO A 285 -0.25 -7.59 -14.99
CA PRO A 285 1.12 -7.11 -14.92
C PRO A 285 1.17 -5.71 -14.31
N ASP A 286 2.34 -5.36 -13.77
CA ASP A 286 2.56 -4.06 -13.15
C ASP A 286 2.63 -2.95 -14.21
N LEU A 287 3.29 -3.21 -15.34
CA LEU A 287 3.31 -2.33 -16.51
C LEU A 287 3.01 -3.13 -17.77
N LEU A 288 2.37 -2.50 -18.74
CA LEU A 288 2.19 -3.09 -20.07
C LEU A 288 2.05 -2.03 -21.15
N THR A 289 2.52 -2.34 -22.34
CA THR A 289 2.28 -1.51 -23.53
C THR A 289 1.07 -2.03 -24.27
N GLN A 290 0.19 -1.13 -24.70
CA GLN A 290 -0.98 -1.39 -25.51
C GLN A 290 -0.91 -0.54 -26.78
N THR A 291 -0.85 -1.18 -27.96
CA THR A 291 -0.81 -0.46 -29.25
C THR A 291 -2.16 -0.41 -29.94
N THR A 292 -2.95 -1.48 -29.78
CA THR A 292 -4.35 -1.54 -30.19
C THR A 292 -5.16 -2.19 -29.06
N SER A 293 -6.49 -2.26 -29.20
CA SER A 293 -7.35 -2.92 -28.21
C SER A 293 -6.97 -4.39 -27.93
N SER A 294 -6.13 -5.02 -28.76
CA SER A 294 -5.78 -6.43 -28.66
C SER A 294 -4.28 -6.75 -28.64
N SER A 295 -3.39 -5.80 -28.96
CA SER A 295 -1.95 -6.04 -28.98
C SER A 295 -1.27 -5.53 -27.71
N ILE A 296 -0.51 -6.42 -27.06
CA ILE A 296 0.27 -6.14 -25.87
C ILE A 296 1.68 -6.68 -26.13
N PRO A 297 2.57 -5.89 -26.75
CA PRO A 297 3.89 -6.38 -27.14
C PRO A 297 4.90 -6.46 -25.98
N TRP A 298 4.62 -5.79 -24.86
CA TRP A 298 5.51 -5.74 -23.72
C TRP A 298 4.74 -5.70 -22.40
N VAL A 299 5.25 -6.41 -21.41
CA VAL A 299 4.78 -6.39 -20.03
C VAL A 299 5.97 -6.41 -19.06
N ALA A 300 5.78 -5.83 -17.88
CA ALA A 300 6.74 -5.92 -16.80
C ALA A 300 6.09 -6.20 -15.45
N GLU A 301 6.88 -6.85 -14.60
CA GLU A 301 6.63 -6.99 -13.16
C GLU A 301 7.63 -6.11 -12.41
N LEU A 302 7.14 -5.34 -11.44
CA LEU A 302 7.88 -4.38 -10.64
C LEU A 302 7.79 -4.76 -9.16
N LYS A 303 8.95 -4.85 -8.50
CA LYS A 303 9.04 -5.17 -7.07
C LYS A 303 9.90 -4.13 -6.34
N GLY A 304 9.21 -3.26 -5.60
CA GLY A 304 9.82 -2.14 -4.86
C GLY A 304 10.43 -2.48 -3.50
N GLY A 305 10.31 -3.72 -3.04
CA GLY A 305 10.78 -4.11 -1.71
C GLY A 305 12.31 -4.18 -1.65
N ALA A 306 12.90 -3.52 -0.66
CA ALA A 306 14.34 -3.50 -0.41
C ALA A 306 14.80 -4.53 0.65
N ASP A 307 13.95 -5.48 1.04
CA ASP A 307 14.36 -6.56 1.93
C ASP A 307 15.01 -7.69 1.09
N PRO A 308 16.31 -7.98 1.27
CA PRO A 308 16.98 -9.04 0.53
C PRO A 308 16.37 -10.43 0.79
N ALA A 309 15.79 -10.67 1.98
CA ALA A 309 15.13 -11.95 2.29
C ALA A 309 13.87 -12.17 1.42
N GLY A 310 13.21 -11.08 1.00
CA GLY A 310 12.05 -11.12 0.12
C GLY A 310 12.38 -11.26 -1.37
N SER A 311 13.65 -11.12 -1.78
CA SER A 311 14.06 -11.12 -3.19
C SER A 311 13.65 -12.40 -3.94
N ASP A 312 13.82 -13.56 -3.31
CA ASP A 312 13.43 -14.87 -3.88
C ASP A 312 11.90 -15.02 -4.01
N GLU A 313 11.13 -14.53 -3.01
CA GLU A 313 9.67 -14.54 -3.06
C GLU A 313 9.12 -13.59 -4.13
N HIS A 314 9.72 -12.40 -4.26
CA HIS A 314 9.40 -11.44 -5.31
C HIS A 314 9.63 -12.02 -6.70
N TRP A 315 10.79 -12.66 -6.91
CA TRP A 315 11.10 -13.32 -8.18
C TRP A 315 10.12 -14.45 -8.49
N LYS A 316 9.86 -15.37 -7.54
CA LYS A 316 8.89 -16.46 -7.72
C LYS A 316 7.50 -15.96 -8.09
N THR A 317 7.05 -14.89 -7.45
CA THR A 317 5.74 -14.28 -7.73
C THR A 317 5.70 -13.69 -9.14
N ALA A 318 6.76 -12.99 -9.56
CA ALA A 318 6.88 -12.46 -10.92
C ALA A 318 6.92 -13.57 -11.97
N THR A 319 7.70 -14.63 -11.76
CA THR A 319 7.76 -15.78 -12.66
C THR A 319 6.39 -16.46 -12.80
N GLN A 320 5.62 -16.60 -11.72
CA GLN A 320 4.25 -17.11 -11.79
C GLN A 320 3.33 -16.19 -12.61
N SER A 321 3.47 -14.87 -12.48
CA SER A 321 2.72 -13.90 -13.28
C SER A 321 3.05 -14.03 -14.77
N PHE A 322 4.34 -14.09 -15.10
CA PHE A 322 4.82 -14.31 -16.47
C PHE A 322 4.30 -15.61 -17.08
N ASN A 323 4.34 -16.72 -16.33
CA ASN A 323 3.80 -17.99 -16.81
C ASN A 323 2.30 -17.89 -17.14
N ARG A 324 1.50 -17.23 -16.29
CA ARG A 324 0.07 -17.00 -16.57
C ARG A 324 -0.14 -16.14 -17.81
N ILE A 325 0.71 -15.14 -18.05
CA ILE A 325 0.64 -14.30 -19.25
C ILE A 325 0.94 -15.13 -20.50
N ARG A 326 2.00 -15.94 -20.47
CA ARG A 326 2.39 -16.80 -21.59
C ARG A 326 1.31 -17.83 -21.92
N GLU A 327 0.80 -18.52 -20.89
CA GLU A 327 -0.29 -19.49 -21.02
C GLU A 327 -1.55 -18.84 -21.61
N ALA A 328 -1.89 -17.62 -21.16
CA ALA A 328 -3.03 -16.89 -21.68
C ALA A 328 -2.82 -16.46 -23.14
N ALA A 329 -1.60 -16.07 -23.52
CA ALA A 329 -1.27 -15.69 -24.89
C ALA A 329 -1.40 -16.89 -25.83
N ASP A 330 -0.80 -18.03 -25.45
CA ASP A 330 -0.89 -19.29 -26.20
C ASP A 330 -2.34 -19.75 -26.34
N ALA A 331 -3.10 -19.78 -25.24
CA ALA A 331 -4.50 -20.24 -25.23
C ALA A 331 -5.45 -19.32 -26.02
N THR A 332 -5.06 -18.07 -26.29
CA THR A 332 -5.89 -17.10 -27.02
C THR A 332 -5.34 -16.76 -28.41
N GLY A 333 -4.28 -17.44 -28.86
CA GLY A 333 -3.66 -17.23 -30.16
C GLY A 333 -3.01 -15.85 -30.32
N ARG A 334 -2.55 -15.25 -29.21
CA ARG A 334 -1.89 -13.94 -29.20
C ARG A 334 -0.36 -14.10 -29.28
N PRO A 335 0.35 -13.12 -29.87
CA PRO A 335 1.80 -13.07 -29.77
C PRO A 335 2.26 -13.07 -28.31
N GLN A 336 3.41 -13.70 -28.06
CA GLN A 336 4.04 -13.66 -26.76
C GLN A 336 4.62 -12.25 -26.51
N PRO A 337 4.26 -11.57 -25.41
CA PRO A 337 4.84 -10.28 -25.08
C PRO A 337 6.30 -10.45 -24.68
N MET A 338 7.10 -9.41 -24.92
CA MET A 338 8.37 -9.23 -24.23
C MET A 338 8.12 -9.11 -22.72
N LEU A 339 8.94 -9.79 -21.92
CA LEU A 339 8.79 -9.87 -20.47
C LEU A 339 9.98 -9.18 -19.79
N THR A 340 9.71 -8.19 -18.95
CA THR A 340 10.75 -7.49 -18.18
C THR A 340 10.53 -7.64 -16.69
N PHE A 341 11.59 -7.96 -15.94
CA PHE A 341 11.55 -7.93 -14.47
C PHE A 341 12.30 -6.72 -13.92
N ILE A 342 11.66 -5.94 -13.06
CA ILE A 342 12.25 -4.76 -12.44
C ILE A 342 12.18 -4.91 -10.93
N ALA A 343 13.31 -4.80 -10.24
CA ALA A 343 13.36 -4.96 -8.79
C ALA A 343 14.32 -3.98 -8.14
N THR A 344 14.03 -3.58 -6.90
CA THR A 344 14.94 -2.75 -6.10
C THR A 344 16.25 -3.48 -5.78
N ILE A 345 16.17 -4.77 -5.41
CA ILE A 345 17.33 -5.59 -5.05
C ILE A 345 17.25 -6.95 -5.75
N LEU A 346 18.38 -7.42 -6.26
CA LEU A 346 18.56 -8.75 -6.81
C LEU A 346 19.72 -9.46 -6.10
N VAL A 347 19.40 -10.45 -5.27
CA VAL A 347 20.42 -11.27 -4.59
C VAL A 347 21.05 -12.28 -5.56
N THR A 348 22.27 -12.74 -5.28
CA THR A 348 23.08 -13.62 -6.16
C THR A 348 22.29 -14.79 -6.76
N ARG A 349 21.55 -15.52 -5.92
CA ARG A 349 20.74 -16.67 -6.37
C ARG A 349 19.68 -16.26 -7.40
N VAL A 350 18.95 -15.18 -7.11
CA VAL A 350 17.90 -14.65 -8.00
C VAL A 350 18.53 -14.14 -9.30
N ALA A 351 19.69 -13.49 -9.21
CA ALA A 351 20.39 -13.03 -10.40
C ALA A 351 20.80 -14.18 -11.32
N GLN A 352 21.29 -15.29 -10.76
CA GLN A 352 21.61 -16.50 -11.52
C GLN A 352 20.38 -17.13 -12.19
N GLU A 353 19.24 -17.20 -11.48
CA GLU A 353 17.98 -17.71 -12.05
C GLU A 353 17.47 -16.82 -13.19
N ILE A 354 17.58 -15.49 -13.05
CA ILE A 354 17.21 -14.53 -14.10
C ILE A 354 18.11 -14.67 -15.32
N ALA A 355 19.43 -14.80 -15.15
CA ALA A 355 20.35 -15.01 -16.27
C ALA A 355 19.97 -16.27 -17.08
N LEU A 356 19.64 -17.36 -16.38
CA LEU A 356 19.15 -18.59 -17.02
C LEU A 356 17.82 -18.38 -17.73
N ALA A 357 16.90 -17.62 -17.15
CA ALA A 357 15.61 -17.31 -17.79
C ALA A 357 15.81 -16.51 -19.08
N ILE A 358 16.72 -15.54 -19.11
CA ILE A 358 17.01 -14.77 -20.34
C ILE A 358 17.72 -15.65 -21.37
N ASP A 359 18.69 -16.48 -20.97
CA ASP A 359 19.38 -17.42 -21.86
C ASP A 359 18.41 -18.41 -22.53
N ARG A 360 17.31 -18.76 -21.85
CA ARG A 360 16.23 -19.63 -22.36
C ARG A 360 15.18 -18.89 -23.19
N GLY A 361 15.26 -17.56 -23.28
CA GLY A 361 14.22 -16.73 -23.91
C GLY A 361 12.91 -16.71 -23.11
N GLU A 362 12.97 -17.00 -21.81
CA GLU A 362 11.83 -16.93 -20.89
C GLU A 362 11.61 -15.51 -20.36
N LEU A 363 12.65 -14.69 -20.35
CA LEU A 363 12.62 -13.28 -19.97
C LEU A 363 13.37 -12.46 -21.01
N THR A 364 12.87 -11.27 -21.35
CA THR A 364 13.51 -10.37 -22.32
C THR A 364 14.56 -9.49 -21.67
N SER A 365 14.27 -8.92 -20.50
CA SER A 365 15.21 -8.06 -19.78
C SER A 365 14.97 -8.00 -18.28
N VAL A 366 15.98 -7.51 -17.56
CA VAL A 366 15.95 -7.30 -16.12
C VAL A 366 16.58 -5.96 -15.79
N TYR A 367 16.03 -5.26 -14.79
CA TYR A 367 16.55 -3.99 -14.31
C TYR A 367 16.62 -3.96 -12.78
N ASN A 368 17.76 -3.50 -12.26
CA ASN A 368 18.00 -3.30 -10.83
C ASN A 368 17.89 -1.82 -10.50
N LEU A 369 16.86 -1.43 -9.75
CA LEU A 369 16.57 -0.01 -9.51
C LEU A 369 17.64 0.67 -8.68
N THR A 370 18.21 0.01 -7.67
CA THR A 370 19.28 0.60 -6.86
C THR A 370 20.54 0.83 -7.69
N LYS A 371 20.87 -0.08 -8.62
CA LYS A 371 21.97 0.16 -9.57
C LYS A 371 21.70 1.33 -10.50
N ILE A 372 20.48 1.38 -11.06
CA ILE A 372 20.05 2.43 -11.98
C ILE A 372 20.08 3.81 -11.29
N GLU A 373 19.63 3.90 -10.04
CA GLU A 373 19.65 5.14 -9.26
C GLU A 373 21.08 5.62 -8.98
N ASN A 374 22.03 4.69 -8.85
CA ASN A 374 23.43 4.99 -8.53
C ASN A 374 24.34 5.23 -9.76
N ASP A 375 23.91 4.86 -10.97
CA ASP A 375 24.70 5.02 -12.21
C ASP A 375 23.88 5.74 -13.29
N PRO A 376 24.17 7.04 -13.57
CA PRO A 376 23.48 7.81 -14.60
C PRO A 376 23.53 7.20 -16.00
N ARG A 377 24.58 6.42 -16.32
CA ARG A 377 24.66 5.71 -17.60
C ARG A 377 23.64 4.58 -17.66
N LEU A 378 23.53 3.77 -16.61
CA LEU A 378 22.50 2.72 -16.51
C LEU A 378 21.09 3.31 -16.52
N GLN A 379 20.91 4.50 -15.92
CA GLN A 379 19.66 5.23 -15.99
C GLN A 379 19.30 5.63 -17.42
N GLY A 380 20.24 6.22 -18.17
CA GLY A 380 20.02 6.54 -19.58
C GLY A 380 19.67 5.30 -20.42
N GLU A 381 20.42 4.22 -20.26
CA GLU A 381 20.16 2.94 -20.95
C GLU A 381 18.77 2.37 -20.63
N PHE A 382 18.40 2.37 -19.34
CA PHE A 382 17.07 1.95 -18.89
C PHE A 382 15.95 2.77 -19.52
N LEU A 383 16.09 4.10 -19.52
CA LEU A 383 15.08 5.00 -20.09
C LEU A 383 14.94 4.81 -21.60
N ASP A 384 16.05 4.67 -22.32
CA ASP A 384 16.03 4.40 -23.76
C ASP A 384 15.41 3.05 -24.10
N ASP A 385 15.66 2.02 -23.30
CA ASP A 385 15.06 0.70 -23.51
C ASP A 385 13.56 0.69 -23.23
N LEU A 386 13.09 1.39 -22.18
CA LEU A 386 11.66 1.56 -21.93
C LEU A 386 10.96 2.27 -23.08
N VAL A 387 11.57 3.32 -23.66
CA VAL A 387 11.02 3.99 -24.85
C VAL A 387 10.85 3.00 -26.01
N LYS A 388 11.85 2.14 -26.27
CA LYS A 388 11.76 1.11 -27.32
C LYS A 388 10.62 0.14 -27.06
N TYR A 389 10.47 -0.33 -25.82
CA TYR A 389 9.36 -1.22 -25.46
C TYR A 389 7.99 -0.56 -25.65
N PHE A 390 7.88 0.72 -25.30
CA PHE A 390 6.62 1.46 -25.41
C PHE A 390 6.24 1.77 -26.86
N GLU A 391 7.22 1.90 -27.75
CA GLU A 391 7.02 2.11 -29.18
C GLU A 391 6.91 0.81 -29.99
N THR A 392 7.11 -0.35 -29.37
CA THR A 392 6.99 -1.63 -30.06
C THR A 392 5.56 -1.77 -30.63
N PRO A 393 5.39 -2.09 -31.92
CA PRO A 393 4.07 -2.10 -32.59
C PRO A 393 3.13 -3.22 -32.11
#